data_AF-A0A1A0IRV1-F1
#
_entry.id   AF-A0A1A0IRV1-F1
#
_cell.length_a   1.000
_cell.length_b   1.000
_cell.length_c   1.000
_cell.angle_alpha   90.00
_cell.angle_beta   90.00
_cell.angle_gamma   90.00
#
_symmetry.space_group_name_H-M   'P 1'
#
loop_
_entity.id
_entity.type
_entity.pdbx_description
1 polymer ?
#
loop_
_entity_poly.entity_id
_entity_poly.type
_entity_poly.pdbx_seq_one_letter_code
_entity_poly.pdbx_strand_id
1 'polypeptide(L)'
;MAVTLTRADAKRLGEQAGGFGIGPGLLSRALVRYGLDHIDDPGVQAVIAEVKAADRERRRRVGVKAMKSRWPDTKEKKESSE
;
A
#
# COMPACT_ATOMS: atom_id res chain seq x y z
N MET A 1 3.24 13.73 -10.84
CA MET A 1 3.15 12.79 -9.70
C MET A 1 2.51 11.51 -10.19
N ALA A 2 3.12 10.34 -9.95
CA ALA A 2 2.53 9.05 -10.33
C ALA A 2 1.88 8.39 -9.10
N VAL A 3 0.64 7.93 -9.24
CA VAL A 3 -0.05 7.17 -8.19
C VAL A 3 0.23 5.68 -8.41
N THR A 4 0.74 5.01 -7.39
CA THR A 4 1.02 3.58 -7.43
C THR A 4 -0.13 2.81 -6.80
N LEU A 5 -0.62 1.80 -7.52
CA LEU A 5 -1.65 0.88 -7.03
C LEU A 5 -1.02 -0.43 -6.58
N THR A 6 -1.65 -1.09 -5.63
CA THR A 6 -1.31 -2.49 -5.34
C THR A 6 -1.72 -3.37 -6.53
N ARG A 7 -1.13 -4.57 -6.66
CA ARG A 7 -1.53 -5.52 -7.71
C ARG A 7 -3.01 -5.91 -7.61
N ALA A 8 -3.53 -6.02 -6.40
CA ALA A 8 -4.94 -6.35 -6.17
C ALA A 8 -5.87 -5.22 -6.65
N ASP A 9 -5.54 -3.97 -6.31
CA ASP A 9 -6.33 -2.82 -6.74
C ASP A 9 -6.27 -2.62 -8.25
N ALA A 10 -5.10 -2.81 -8.87
CA ALA A 10 -4.94 -2.74 -10.32
C ALA A 10 -5.78 -3.80 -11.05
N LYS A 11 -5.84 -5.04 -10.52
CA LYS A 11 -6.70 -6.10 -11.06
C LYS A 11 -8.17 -5.74 -10.94
N ARG A 12 -8.60 -5.32 -9.74
CA ARG A 12 -9.99 -4.92 -9.47
C ARG A 12 -10.41 -3.75 -10.36
N LEU A 13 -9.57 -2.74 -10.52
CA LEU A 13 -9.81 -1.62 -11.43
C LEU A 13 -10.01 -2.09 -12.88
N GLY A 14 -9.19 -3.02 -13.36
CA GLY A 14 -9.32 -3.59 -14.71
C GLY A 14 -10.64 -4.32 -14.91
N GLU A 15 -11.05 -5.16 -13.95
CA GLU A 15 -12.32 -5.88 -13.98
C GLU A 15 -13.52 -4.93 -14.01
N GLN A 16 -13.52 -3.91 -13.13
CA GLN A 16 -14.60 -2.93 -13.09
C GLN A 16 -14.63 -2.09 -14.37
N ALA A 17 -13.49 -1.68 -14.90
CA ALA A 17 -13.41 -0.92 -16.15
C ALA A 17 -14.01 -1.70 -17.33
N GLY A 18 -13.77 -3.01 -17.39
CA GLY A 18 -14.41 -3.91 -18.35
C GLY A 18 -15.94 -3.91 -18.25
N GLY A 19 -16.48 -3.91 -17.02
CA GLY A 19 -17.92 -3.80 -16.78
C GLY A 19 -18.56 -2.50 -17.30
N PHE A 20 -17.78 -1.41 -17.36
CA PHE A 20 -18.21 -0.12 -17.92
C PHE A 20 -17.86 0.06 -19.41
N GLY A 21 -17.20 -0.92 -20.04
CA GLY A 21 -16.75 -0.80 -21.43
C GLY A 21 -15.68 0.27 -21.67
N ILE A 22 -14.91 0.64 -20.64
CA ILE A 22 -13.87 1.68 -20.72
C ILE A 22 -12.50 1.15 -20.31
N GLY A 23 -11.44 1.88 -20.68
CA GLY A 23 -10.09 1.56 -20.25
C GLY A 23 -9.85 1.84 -18.75
N PRO A 24 -8.97 1.06 -18.07
CA PRO A 24 -8.66 1.26 -16.65
C PRO A 24 -8.19 2.68 -16.31
N GLY A 25 -7.47 3.33 -17.22
CA GLY A 25 -7.01 4.72 -17.07
C GLY A 25 -8.16 5.72 -17.00
N LEU A 26 -9.23 5.52 -17.79
CA LEU A 26 -10.40 6.39 -17.77
C LEU A 26 -11.21 6.20 -16.49
N LEU A 27 -11.42 4.94 -16.08
CA LEU A 27 -12.07 4.65 -14.80
C LEU A 27 -11.29 5.24 -13.62
N SER A 28 -9.96 5.10 -13.63
CA SER A 28 -9.08 5.70 -12.60
C SER A 28 -9.32 7.20 -12.47
N ARG A 29 -9.36 7.92 -13.61
CA ARG A 29 -9.59 9.36 -13.62
C ARG A 29 -10.95 9.73 -13.06
N ALA A 30 -12.00 8.97 -13.42
CA ALA A 30 -13.35 9.19 -12.90
C ALA A 30 -13.43 8.99 -11.38
N LEU A 31 -12.85 7.90 -10.86
CA LEU A 31 -12.84 7.60 -9.44
C LEU A 31 -12.03 8.63 -8.63
N VAL A 32 -10.86 9.04 -9.13
CA VAL A 32 -10.07 10.10 -8.47
C VAL A 32 -10.84 11.41 -8.43
N ARG A 33 -11.47 11.81 -9.54
CA ARG A 33 -12.29 13.03 -9.58
C ARG A 33 -13.43 12.94 -8.56
N TYR A 34 -14.19 11.85 -8.58
CA TYR A 34 -15.31 11.66 -7.65
C TYR A 34 -14.87 11.71 -6.19
N GLY A 35 -13.80 10.98 -5.84
CA GLY A 35 -13.31 10.94 -4.45
C GLY A 35 -12.78 12.29 -3.96
N LEU A 36 -12.22 13.13 -4.86
CA LEU A 36 -11.81 14.48 -4.52
C LEU A 36 -13.01 15.43 -4.35
N ASP A 37 -14.01 15.31 -5.23
CA ASP A 37 -15.24 16.12 -5.15
C ASP A 37 -16.10 15.75 -3.91
N HIS A 38 -15.90 14.55 -3.35
CA HIS A 38 -16.62 14.00 -2.19
C HIS A 38 -15.68 13.70 -1.03
N ILE A 39 -14.62 14.51 -0.84
CA ILE A 39 -13.59 14.22 0.16
C ILE A 39 -14.16 14.12 1.58
N ASP A 40 -15.22 14.86 1.88
CA ASP A 40 -15.86 14.88 3.20
C ASP A 40 -16.92 13.77 3.38
N ASP A 41 -17.19 12.96 2.35
CA ASP A 41 -18.10 11.83 2.45
C ASP A 41 -17.56 10.79 3.46
N PRO A 42 -18.39 10.29 4.40
CA PRO A 42 -17.95 9.32 5.40
C PRO A 42 -17.35 8.04 4.80
N GLY A 43 -17.84 7.59 3.64
CA GLY A 43 -17.29 6.44 2.95
C GLY A 43 -15.89 6.70 2.40
N VAL A 44 -15.67 7.87 1.81
CA VAL A 44 -14.33 8.30 1.35
C VAL A 44 -13.37 8.45 2.53
N GLN A 45 -13.80 9.09 3.62
CA GLN A 45 -13.01 9.23 4.84
C GLN A 45 -12.62 7.88 5.46
N ALA A 46 -13.54 6.90 5.46
CA ALA A 46 -13.26 5.54 5.93
C ALA A 46 -12.17 4.86 5.09
N VAL A 47 -12.28 4.93 3.75
CA VAL A 47 -11.26 4.36 2.84
C VAL A 47 -9.90 5.03 3.04
N ILE A 48 -9.85 6.36 3.25
CA ILE A 48 -8.61 7.08 3.56
C ILE A 48 -7.98 6.55 4.86
N ALA A 49 -8.79 6.33 5.89
CA ALA A 49 -8.33 5.79 7.17
C ALA A 49 -7.74 4.37 7.02
N GLU A 50 -8.38 3.51 6.23
CA GLU A 50 -7.91 2.17 5.91
C GLU A 50 -6.57 2.19 5.18
N VAL A 51 -6.44 3.01 4.13
CA VAL A 51 -5.18 3.16 3.37
C VAL A 51 -4.06 3.67 4.28
N LYS A 52 -4.35 4.65 5.15
CA LYS A 52 -3.38 5.17 6.13
C LYS A 52 -2.94 4.12 7.15
N ALA A 53 -3.84 3.23 7.56
CA ALA A 53 -3.51 2.12 8.46
C ALA A 53 -2.64 1.06 7.76
N ALA A 54 -3.02 0.66 6.55
CA ALA A 54 -2.28 -0.31 5.75
C ALA A 54 -0.85 0.18 5.43
N ASP A 55 -0.68 1.46 5.09
CA ASP A 55 0.63 2.02 4.81
C ASP A 55 1.51 2.15 6.07
N ARG A 56 0.92 2.46 7.24
CA ARG A 56 1.62 2.38 8.53
C ARG A 56 2.14 0.98 8.82
N GLU A 57 1.29 -0.04 8.64
CA GLU A 57 1.68 -1.43 8.88
C GLU A 57 2.76 -1.89 7.90
N ARG A 58 2.63 -1.53 6.61
CA ARG A 58 3.67 -1.78 5.61
C ARG A 58 5.01 -1.17 6.02
N ARG A 59 5.03 0.10 6.46
CA ARG A 59 6.26 0.75 6.94
C ARG A 59 6.83 0.08 8.17
N ARG A 60 5.99 -0.34 9.14
CA ARG A 60 6.43 -1.07 10.33
C ARG A 60 7.15 -2.37 9.93
N ARG A 61 6.56 -3.18 9.06
CA ARG A 61 7.16 -4.42 8.57
C ARG A 61 8.48 -4.20 7.84
N VAL A 62 8.55 -3.18 6.98
CA VAL A 62 9.79 -2.83 6.26
C VAL A 62 10.87 -2.35 7.25
N GLY A 63 10.51 -1.53 8.23
CA GLY A 63 11.42 -1.07 9.29
C GLY A 63 11.97 -2.23 10.13
N VAL A 64 11.12 -3.17 10.54
CA VAL A 64 11.55 -4.40 11.24
C VAL A 64 12.48 -5.25 10.36
N LYS A 65 12.15 -5.41 9.07
CA LYS A 65 13.01 -6.16 8.14
C LYS A 65 14.38 -5.48 7.96
N ALA A 66 14.40 -4.16 7.82
CA ALA A 66 15.63 -3.38 7.68
C ALA A 66 16.49 -3.42 8.95
N MET A 67 15.87 -3.40 10.14
CA MET A 67 16.54 -3.55 11.43
C MET A 67 17.15 -4.96 11.57
N LYS A 68 16.40 -6.02 11.23
CA LYS A 68 16.91 -7.40 11.23
C LYS A 68 18.05 -7.62 10.22
N SER A 69 18.02 -6.95 9.06
CA SER A 69 19.12 -7.03 8.10
C SER A 69 20.35 -6.20 8.49
N ARG A 70 20.20 -5.20 9.36
CA ARG A 70 21.31 -4.38 9.89
C ARG A 70 22.01 -5.02 11.09
N TRP A 71 21.32 -5.89 11.83
CA TRP A 71 21.88 -6.72 12.89
C TRP A 71 21.75 -8.20 12.53
N PRO A 72 22.59 -8.73 11.62
CA PRO A 72 22.83 -10.16 11.61
C PRO A 72 23.52 -10.52 12.92
N ASP A 73 23.01 -11.56 13.59
CA ASP A 73 23.47 -12.11 14.86
C ASP A 73 24.98 -11.94 15.11
N THR A 74 25.31 -11.10 16.09
CA THR A 74 26.63 -11.09 16.75
C THR A 74 26.65 -12.21 17.81
N LYS A 75 26.28 -13.42 17.40
CA LYS A 75 26.30 -14.64 18.22
C LYS A 75 27.25 -15.69 17.66
N GLU A 76 28.49 -15.31 17.41
CA GLU A 76 29.64 -16.25 17.39
C GLU A 76 30.86 -15.54 17.98
N LYS A 77 30.88 -15.39 19.31
CA LYS A 77 32.12 -15.20 20.08
C LYS A 77 31.91 -15.55 21.55
N LYS A 78 31.74 -16.85 21.80
CA LYS A 78 32.05 -17.57 23.05
C LYS A 78 32.39 -18.99 22.59
N GLU A 79 33.45 -19.67 22.96
CA GLU A 79 34.56 -19.52 23.90
C GLU A 79 35.57 -20.57 23.40
N SER A 80 36.82 -20.21 23.19
CA SER A 80 37.96 -21.15 23.32
C SER A 80 39.14 -20.31 23.75
N SER A 81 39.16 -20.04 25.04
CA SER A 81 40.37 -19.78 25.79
C SER A 81 40.59 -21.05 26.60
N GLU A 82 41.48 -21.90 26.13
CA GLU A 82 42.38 -22.78 26.92
C GLU A 82 43.36 -23.47 25.97
#